data_AF-A0AA38ISZ7-F1
#
_entry.id   AF-A0AA38ISZ7-F1
#
_cell.length_a   1.000
_cell.length_b   1.000
_cell.length_c   1.000
_cell.angle_alpha   90.00
_cell.angle_beta   90.00
_cell.angle_gamma   90.00
#
_symmetry.space_group_name_H-M   'P 1'
#
loop_
_entity.id
_entity.type
_entity.pdbx_description
1 polymer ?
#
loop_
_entity_poly.entity_id
_entity_poly.type
_entity_poly.pdbx_seq_one_letter_code
_entity_poly.pdbx_strand_id
1 'polypeptide(L)'
;MSCLKCGTNIQESIPKSYVKCDGCSRPIHATCSELTAADLKCLELRSNTKRRIKYICIECEQGLHQIPKIMSLLTELKNEITQLKEANANPINVVATNNSLSSQAMEEIVNEISERDKRANNLIIFNSMESGISKQEQVDQDTTLVSDIISLVGLTEEVKPVRLGKFDGSKQHRSRPIRVRLSSSNAVHTVIRNVKKIRAVETFSALSVSFDRTPRQLNFYKSVKEELNTRRLNGETNLQIKYRNGIPAIVSVPINGAKNNNTITVN
;
A
#
# COMPACT_ATOMS: atom_id res chain seq x y z
N MET A 1 -24.43 59.34 1.41
CA MET A 1 -23.80 58.05 1.81
C MET A 1 -24.88 57.00 2.14
N SER A 2 -24.64 55.68 2.11
CA SER A 2 -25.63 54.67 2.55
C SER A 2 -25.39 54.19 3.97
N CYS A 3 -26.47 53.90 4.71
CA CYS A 3 -26.39 53.36 6.07
C CYS A 3 -25.98 51.89 6.05
N LEU A 4 -25.00 51.52 6.90
CA LEU A 4 -24.54 50.15 7.03
C LEU A 4 -25.66 49.15 7.42
N LYS A 5 -26.60 49.57 8.28
CA LYS A 5 -27.62 48.66 8.84
C LYS A 5 -28.80 48.41 7.91
N CYS A 6 -29.34 49.47 7.28
CA CYS A 6 -30.56 49.38 6.48
C CYS A 6 -30.33 49.61 4.98
N GLY A 7 -29.11 49.96 4.56
CA GLY A 7 -28.76 50.16 3.15
C GLY A 7 -29.33 51.44 2.51
N THR A 8 -30.21 52.18 3.19
CA THR A 8 -30.84 53.38 2.64
C THR A 8 -29.93 54.61 2.70
N ASN A 9 -30.22 55.61 1.86
CA ASN A 9 -29.41 56.82 1.76
C ASN A 9 -29.54 57.69 3.01
N ILE A 10 -28.43 58.26 3.45
CA ILE A 10 -28.33 59.18 4.57
C ILE A 10 -28.47 60.60 4.03
N GLN A 11 -29.49 61.31 4.50
CA GLN A 11 -29.70 62.71 4.16
C GLN A 11 -28.74 63.60 4.95
N GLU A 12 -27.67 64.04 4.28
CA GLU A 12 -26.60 64.87 4.83
C GLU A 12 -27.06 66.31 5.18
N SER A 13 -28.20 66.75 4.64
CA SER A 13 -28.80 68.06 4.91
C SER A 13 -29.43 68.19 6.29
N ILE A 14 -29.67 67.07 6.99
CA ILE A 14 -30.26 67.06 8.33
C ILE A 14 -29.14 66.91 9.36
N PRO A 15 -28.90 67.91 10.23
CA PRO A 15 -27.95 67.77 11.32
C PRO A 15 -28.39 66.62 12.22
N LYS A 16 -27.43 65.78 12.66
CA LYS A 16 -27.65 64.61 13.53
C LYS A 16 -28.34 63.41 12.86
N SER A 17 -28.40 63.35 11.53
CA SER A 17 -29.05 62.23 10.83
C SER A 17 -28.25 60.92 10.89
N TYR A 18 -26.95 60.95 11.22
CA TYR A 18 -26.11 59.75 11.26
C TYR A 18 -24.91 59.86 12.22
N VAL A 19 -24.37 58.68 12.57
CA VAL A 19 -23.13 58.47 13.31
C VAL A 19 -22.19 57.59 12.48
N LYS A 20 -20.87 57.77 12.60
CA LYS A 20 -19.87 56.87 11.98
C LYS A 20 -19.31 55.92 13.02
N CYS A 21 -19.24 54.64 12.67
CA CYS A 21 -18.51 53.63 13.45
C CYS A 21 -17.02 54.00 13.48
N ASP A 22 -16.40 54.02 14.66
CA ASP A 22 -14.98 54.28 14.84
C ASP A 22 -14.10 53.10 14.35
N GLY A 23 -14.67 51.90 14.20
CA GLY A 23 -13.97 50.72 13.70
C GLY A 23 -13.86 50.69 12.17
N CYS A 24 -15.00 50.76 11.47
CA CYS A 24 -15.03 50.64 10.00
C CYS A 24 -15.26 51.97 9.26
N SER A 25 -15.42 53.09 9.98
CA SER A 25 -15.72 54.43 9.43
C SER A 25 -17.02 54.53 8.61
N ARG A 26 -17.82 53.46 8.53
CA ARG A 26 -19.09 53.43 7.80
C ARG A 26 -20.18 54.19 8.57
N PRO A 27 -21.05 54.94 7.86
CA PRO A 27 -22.08 55.72 8.50
C PRO A 27 -23.34 54.88 8.78
N ILE A 28 -24.04 55.23 9.86
CA ILE A 28 -25.23 54.54 10.36
C ILE A 28 -26.24 55.62 10.75
N HIS A 29 -27.50 55.51 10.32
CA HIS A 29 -28.52 56.46 10.79
C HIS A 29 -28.56 56.48 12.31
N ALA A 30 -28.83 57.65 12.89
CA ALA A 30 -29.00 57.78 14.33
C ALA A 30 -30.04 56.78 14.87
N THR A 31 -31.15 56.59 14.16
CA THR A 31 -32.21 55.62 14.48
C THR A 31 -31.78 54.16 14.31
N CYS A 32 -30.85 53.87 13.39
CA CYS A 32 -30.34 52.53 13.15
C CYS A 32 -29.22 52.15 14.12
N SER A 33 -28.57 53.14 14.74
CA SER A 33 -27.41 52.94 15.62
C SER A 33 -27.74 52.38 17.00
N GLU A 34 -29.04 52.33 17.37
CA GLU A 34 -29.53 51.94 18.70
C GLU A 34 -29.04 52.84 19.85
N LEU A 35 -28.43 53.98 19.50
CA LEU A 35 -28.00 54.99 20.46
C LEU A 35 -29.17 55.86 20.90
N THR A 36 -29.21 56.22 22.18
CA THR A 36 -30.17 57.20 22.67
C THR A 36 -29.77 58.62 22.24
N ALA A 37 -30.70 59.57 22.35
CA ALA A 37 -30.41 60.97 22.09
C ALA A 37 -29.30 61.54 23.02
N ALA A 38 -29.17 61.00 24.24
CA ALA A 38 -28.09 61.36 25.16
C ALA A 38 -26.74 60.84 24.66
N ASP A 39 -26.68 59.60 24.19
CA ASP A 39 -25.46 58.97 23.67
C ASP A 39 -24.95 59.70 22.42
N LEU A 40 -25.86 60.03 21.50
CA LEU A 40 -25.54 60.81 20.31
C LEU A 40 -24.97 62.18 20.68
N LYS A 41 -25.57 62.86 21.66
CA LYS A 41 -25.07 64.15 22.16
C LYS A 41 -23.66 64.01 22.75
N CYS A 42 -23.36 62.94 23.48
CA CYS A 42 -22.02 62.68 24.02
C CYS A 42 -20.98 62.46 22.89
N LEU A 43 -21.38 61.83 21.80
CA LEU A 43 -20.52 61.61 20.63
C LEU A 43 -20.29 62.89 19.79
N GLU A 44 -21.17 63.87 19.89
CA GLU A 44 -21.09 65.18 19.22
C GLU A 44 -20.14 66.17 19.93
N LEU A 45 -19.91 66.02 21.24
CA LEU A 45 -19.16 67.00 22.04
C LEU A 45 -17.71 67.22 21.57
N ARG A 46 -17.12 66.24 20.88
CA ARG A 46 -15.74 66.31 20.36
C ARG A 46 -15.65 65.57 19.02
N SER A 47 -14.73 66.00 18.17
CA SER A 47 -14.44 65.30 16.91
C SER A 47 -14.08 63.82 17.14
N ASN A 48 -14.39 62.95 16.19
CA ASN A 48 -14.14 61.49 16.27
C ASN A 48 -12.68 61.15 16.65
N THR A 49 -11.73 62.00 16.26
CA THR A 49 -10.29 61.86 16.56
C THR A 49 -9.89 62.25 17.98
N LYS A 50 -10.72 63.03 18.69
CA LYS A 50 -10.42 63.56 20.04
C LYS A 50 -11.38 63.03 21.12
N ARG A 51 -12.42 62.27 20.75
CA ARG A 51 -13.36 61.65 21.70
C ARG A 51 -12.77 60.39 22.33
N ARG A 52 -12.95 60.26 23.65
CA ARG A 52 -12.61 59.05 24.42
C ARG A 52 -13.66 57.95 24.26
N ILE A 53 -14.93 58.34 24.15
CA ILE A 53 -16.03 57.42 23.91
C ILE A 53 -16.02 57.05 22.43
N LYS A 54 -16.02 55.75 22.14
CA LYS A 54 -16.03 55.20 20.78
C LYS A 54 -17.37 54.53 20.53
N TYR A 55 -17.89 54.71 19.32
CA TYR A 55 -19.05 54.00 18.83
C TYR A 55 -18.59 52.93 17.85
N ILE A 56 -18.92 51.67 18.12
CA ILE A 56 -18.60 50.52 17.27
C ILE A 56 -19.92 49.91 16.80
N CYS A 57 -20.02 49.60 15.51
CA CYS A 57 -21.20 48.91 14.98
C CYS A 57 -21.17 47.43 15.33
N ILE A 58 -22.34 46.79 15.32
CA ILE A 58 -22.53 45.37 15.67
C ILE A 58 -21.57 44.46 14.88
N GLU A 59 -21.36 44.71 13.57
CA GLU A 59 -20.41 43.91 12.77
C GLU A 59 -18.97 44.02 13.28
N CYS A 60 -18.52 45.23 13.63
CA CYS A 60 -17.19 45.45 14.18
C CYS A 60 -17.05 44.85 15.58
N GLU A 61 -18.11 44.93 16.41
CA GLU A 61 -18.14 44.33 17.74
C GLU A 61 -18.05 42.79 17.66
N GLN A 62 -18.83 42.16 16.78
CA GLN A 62 -18.72 40.73 16.51
C GLN A 62 -17.32 40.33 16.02
N GLY A 63 -16.73 41.15 15.14
CA GLY A 63 -15.35 40.97 14.70
C GLY A 63 -14.36 41.01 15.87
N LEU A 64 -14.50 41.95 16.80
CA LEU A 64 -13.65 42.06 18.00
C LEU A 64 -13.74 40.81 18.89
N HIS A 65 -14.92 40.21 19.03
CA HIS A 65 -15.09 38.96 19.78
C HIS A 65 -14.40 37.75 19.14
N GLN A 66 -14.15 37.77 17.82
CA GLN A 66 -13.46 36.69 17.13
C GLN A 66 -11.93 36.82 17.20
N ILE A 67 -11.38 38.02 17.48
CA ILE A 67 -9.94 38.26 17.54
C ILE A 67 -9.22 37.32 18.52
N PRO A 68 -9.69 37.11 19.77
CA PRO A 68 -9.02 36.19 20.69
C PRO A 68 -8.94 34.76 20.17
N LYS A 69 -10.00 34.28 19.50
CA LYS A 69 -10.04 32.94 18.91
C LYS A 69 -9.05 32.79 17.75
N ILE A 70 -8.99 33.78 16.87
CA ILE A 70 -8.03 33.82 15.76
C ILE A 70 -6.59 33.87 16.31
N MET A 71 -6.35 34.65 17.36
CA MET A 71 -5.03 34.72 18.01
C MET A 71 -4.61 33.38 18.62
N SER A 72 -5.53 32.62 19.23
CA SER A 72 -5.26 31.26 19.71
C SER A 72 -4.83 30.34 18.57
N LEU A 73 -5.62 30.29 17.49
CA LEU A 73 -5.33 29.47 16.32
C LEU A 73 -4.00 29.85 15.64
N LEU A 74 -3.69 31.15 15.55
CA LEU A 74 -2.41 31.61 15.02
C LEU A 74 -1.24 31.19 15.91
N THR A 75 -1.43 31.17 17.22
CA THR A 75 -0.40 30.73 18.17
C THR A 75 -0.20 29.21 18.07
N GLU A 76 -1.27 28.44 17.96
CA GLU A 76 -1.23 26.99 17.74
C GLU A 76 -0.54 26.64 16.42
N LEU A 77 -0.96 27.25 15.30
CA LEU A 77 -0.32 27.05 13.99
C LEU A 77 1.15 27.45 13.98
N LYS A 78 1.50 28.56 14.65
CA LYS A 78 2.89 28.98 14.76
C LYS A 78 3.71 27.96 15.54
N ASN A 79 3.15 27.42 16.64
CA ASN A 79 3.79 26.38 17.44
C ASN A 79 3.99 25.08 16.63
N GLU A 80 2.99 24.66 15.84
CA GLU A 80 3.12 23.51 14.94
C GLU A 80 4.21 23.73 13.89
N ILE A 81 4.27 24.92 13.27
CA ILE A 81 5.31 25.24 12.29
C ILE A 81 6.70 25.26 12.94
N THR A 82 6.85 25.78 14.16
CA THR A 82 8.13 25.74 14.87
C THR A 82 8.54 24.31 15.22
N GLN A 83 7.61 23.48 15.70
CA GLN A 83 7.87 22.07 15.98
C GLN A 83 8.29 21.30 14.72
N LEU A 84 7.62 21.52 13.59
CA LEU A 84 7.97 20.90 12.31
C LEU A 84 9.33 21.39 11.77
N LYS A 85 9.67 22.67 11.97
CA LYS A 85 10.97 23.22 11.57
C LYS A 85 12.11 22.69 12.44
N GLU A 86 11.90 22.58 13.74
CA GLU A 86 12.87 22.00 14.68
C GLU A 86 13.09 20.51 14.43
N ALA A 87 12.02 19.75 14.13
CA ALA A 87 12.10 18.34 13.74
C ALA A 87 12.90 18.14 12.44
N ASN A 88 12.86 19.09 11.50
CA ASN A 88 13.61 19.02 10.25
C ASN A 88 15.02 19.63 10.34
N ALA A 89 15.32 20.48 11.32
CA ALA A 89 16.62 21.12 11.48
C ALA A 89 17.66 20.24 12.19
N ASN A 90 17.23 19.19 12.90
CA ASN A 90 18.11 18.23 13.58
C ASN A 90 18.04 16.84 12.92
N PRO A 91 18.89 16.51 11.92
CA PRO A 91 18.95 15.16 11.35
C PRO A 91 19.67 14.14 12.25
N ILE A 92 19.73 14.38 13.57
CA ILE A 92 20.43 13.54 14.54
C ILE A 92 19.47 13.25 15.70
N ASN A 93 19.11 11.98 15.87
CA ASN A 93 18.26 11.40 16.93
C ASN A 93 16.73 11.43 16.73
N VAL A 94 16.24 10.86 15.63
CA VAL A 94 14.93 10.17 15.65
C VAL A 94 15.15 8.68 15.45
N VAL A 95 15.57 8.02 16.53
CA VAL A 95 15.29 6.60 16.71
C VAL A 95 13.81 6.50 17.11
N ALA A 96 13.08 5.58 16.47
CA ALA A 96 11.68 5.21 16.71
C ALA A 96 10.61 5.83 15.77
N THR A 97 10.77 5.64 14.46
CA THR A 97 9.75 5.02 13.58
C THR A 97 10.43 4.65 12.25
N ASN A 98 11.31 3.64 12.34
CA ASN A 98 12.06 3.09 11.21
C ASN A 98 11.14 2.32 10.26
N ASN A 99 10.53 2.99 9.27
CA ASN A 99 9.96 2.34 8.10
C ASN A 99 10.49 2.87 6.76
N SER A 100 11.53 3.71 6.77
CA SER A 100 12.29 4.00 5.55
C SER A 100 13.23 2.82 5.28
N LEU A 101 12.85 1.96 4.34
CA LEU A 101 13.75 0.94 3.78
C LEU A 101 15.04 1.62 3.31
N SER A 102 16.20 1.02 3.58
CA SER A 102 17.45 1.52 3.03
C SER A 102 17.41 1.46 1.50
N SER A 103 18.18 2.33 0.82
CA SER A 103 18.33 2.28 -0.64
C SER A 103 18.75 0.89 -1.12
N GLN A 104 19.66 0.25 -0.39
CA GLN A 104 20.09 -1.14 -0.64
C GLN A 104 18.93 -2.14 -0.54
N ALA A 105 18.11 -2.05 0.52
CA ALA A 105 16.96 -2.93 0.68
C ALA A 105 15.91 -2.71 -0.42
N MET A 106 15.74 -1.47 -0.89
CA MET A 106 14.87 -1.17 -2.02
C MET A 106 15.39 -1.79 -3.31
N GLU A 107 16.69 -1.68 -3.59
CA GLU A 107 17.32 -2.28 -4.77
C GLU A 107 17.20 -3.82 -4.75
N GLU A 108 17.40 -4.46 -3.60
CA GLU A 108 17.18 -5.90 -3.43
C GLU A 108 15.74 -6.32 -3.71
N ILE A 109 14.75 -5.51 -3.30
CA ILE A 109 13.34 -5.77 -3.59
C ILE A 109 13.06 -5.64 -5.09
N VAL A 110 13.56 -4.59 -5.73
CA VAL A 110 13.37 -4.36 -7.18
C VAL A 110 14.02 -5.48 -8.00
N ASN A 111 15.24 -5.89 -7.64
CA ASN A 111 15.94 -7.00 -8.28
C ASN A 111 15.18 -8.31 -8.13
N GLU A 112 14.64 -8.60 -6.95
CA GLU A 112 13.82 -9.78 -6.71
C GLU A 112 12.53 -9.77 -7.54
N ILE A 113 11.85 -8.62 -7.67
CA ILE A 113 10.65 -8.49 -8.52
C ILE A 113 11.02 -8.77 -9.98
N SER A 114 12.08 -8.15 -10.48
CA SER A 114 12.55 -8.36 -11.85
C SER A 114 12.93 -9.82 -12.13
N GLU A 115 13.59 -10.48 -11.18
CA GLU A 115 13.92 -11.91 -11.29
C GLU A 115 12.67 -12.80 -11.32
N ARG A 116 11.66 -12.50 -10.49
CA ARG A 116 10.39 -13.24 -10.50
C ARG A 116 9.70 -13.13 -11.83
N ASP A 117 9.63 -11.93 -12.41
CA ASP A 117 9.00 -11.72 -13.71
C ASP A 117 9.73 -12.48 -14.81
N LYS A 118 11.07 -12.48 -14.81
CA LYS A 118 11.90 -13.25 -15.76
C LYS A 118 11.65 -14.76 -15.66
N ARG A 119 11.32 -15.27 -14.47
CA ARG A 119 11.09 -16.70 -14.18
C ARG A 119 9.62 -17.10 -14.20
N ALA A 120 8.68 -16.17 -14.25
CA ALA A 120 7.24 -16.43 -14.13
C ALA A 120 6.69 -17.37 -15.21
N ASN A 121 7.34 -17.40 -16.38
CA ASN A 121 7.00 -18.25 -17.51
C ASN A 121 7.82 -19.56 -17.54
N ASN A 122 8.70 -19.78 -16.57
CA ASN A 122 9.54 -20.96 -16.52
C ASN A 122 8.92 -22.06 -15.63
N LEU A 123 9.10 -23.29 -16.07
CA LEU A 123 8.72 -24.51 -15.39
C LEU A 123 9.97 -25.37 -15.17
N ILE A 124 10.09 -25.98 -14.00
CA ILE A 124 11.18 -26.91 -13.68
C ILE A 124 10.61 -28.32 -13.51
N ILE A 125 11.16 -29.28 -14.25
CA ILE A 125 10.82 -30.70 -14.18
C ILE A 125 12.01 -31.45 -13.60
N PHE A 126 11.75 -32.20 -12.55
CA PHE A 126 12.73 -33.03 -11.83
C PHE A 126 12.46 -34.51 -12.10
N ASN A 127 13.50 -35.33 -11.89
CA ASN A 127 13.47 -36.79 -12.02
C ASN A 127 13.16 -37.29 -13.43
N SER A 128 13.40 -36.48 -14.47
CA SER A 128 13.38 -36.96 -15.85
C SER A 128 14.67 -37.71 -16.14
N MET A 129 14.55 -38.99 -16.55
CA MET A 129 15.67 -39.87 -16.86
C MET A 129 16.61 -39.23 -17.88
N GLU A 130 17.91 -39.45 -17.72
CA GLU A 130 18.96 -38.92 -18.59
C GLU A 130 19.73 -40.12 -19.13
N SER A 131 19.60 -40.40 -20.43
CA SER A 131 20.01 -41.67 -21.04
C SER A 131 21.50 -41.71 -21.39
N GLY A 132 22.21 -40.57 -21.33
CA GLY A 132 23.68 -40.51 -21.42
C GLY A 132 24.27 -40.90 -22.78
N ILE A 133 23.45 -41.06 -23.82
CA ILE A 133 23.84 -41.56 -25.14
C ILE A 133 24.53 -40.44 -25.95
N SER A 134 23.75 -39.48 -26.46
CA SER A 134 24.25 -38.30 -27.18
C SER A 134 23.48 -37.04 -26.79
N LYS A 135 24.09 -35.88 -27.02
CA LYS A 135 23.45 -34.59 -26.71
C LYS A 135 22.18 -34.37 -27.54
N GLN A 136 22.18 -34.76 -28.81
CA GLN A 136 21.04 -34.54 -29.70
C GLN A 136 19.85 -35.43 -29.32
N GLU A 137 20.09 -36.72 -29.12
CA GLU A 137 19.03 -37.64 -28.69
C GLU A 137 18.45 -37.24 -27.33
N GLN A 138 19.28 -36.73 -26.41
CA GLN A 138 18.77 -36.23 -25.13
C GLN A 138 17.87 -35.01 -25.31
N VAL A 139 18.18 -34.11 -26.24
CA VAL A 139 17.32 -32.95 -26.57
C VAL A 139 16.01 -33.43 -27.18
N ASP A 140 16.04 -34.41 -28.08
CA ASP A 140 14.84 -34.93 -28.73
C ASP A 140 13.94 -35.68 -27.72
N GLN A 141 14.53 -36.47 -26.83
CA GLN A 141 13.83 -37.12 -25.70
C GLN A 141 13.19 -36.09 -24.77
N ASP A 142 13.95 -35.07 -24.36
CA ASP A 142 13.43 -34.02 -23.47
C ASP A 142 12.30 -33.23 -24.15
N THR A 143 12.43 -32.96 -25.45
CA THR A 143 11.42 -32.24 -26.23
C THR A 143 10.13 -33.05 -26.35
N THR A 144 10.25 -34.34 -26.65
CA THR A 144 9.09 -35.27 -26.72
C THR A 144 8.39 -35.35 -25.37
N LEU A 145 9.15 -35.60 -24.28
CA LEU A 145 8.60 -35.70 -22.93
C LEU A 145 7.86 -34.42 -22.52
N VAL A 146 8.43 -33.24 -22.81
CA VAL A 146 7.80 -31.97 -22.44
C VAL A 146 6.57 -31.70 -23.31
N SER A 147 6.63 -32.02 -24.60
CA SER A 147 5.49 -31.90 -25.51
C SER A 147 4.30 -32.75 -25.05
N ASP A 148 4.56 -33.99 -24.61
CA ASP A 148 3.53 -34.90 -24.10
C ASP A 148 2.89 -34.35 -22.82
N ILE A 149 3.69 -33.83 -21.89
CA ILE A 149 3.20 -33.21 -20.65
C ILE A 149 2.31 -31.99 -20.95
N ILE A 150 2.73 -31.13 -21.87
CA ILE A 150 1.99 -29.92 -22.27
C ILE A 150 0.68 -30.31 -22.97
N SER A 151 0.72 -31.29 -23.87
CA SER A 151 -0.45 -31.80 -24.58
C SER A 151 -1.45 -32.45 -23.63
N LEU A 152 -0.99 -33.18 -22.61
CA LEU A 152 -1.84 -33.83 -21.61
C LEU A 152 -2.70 -32.83 -20.81
N VAL A 153 -2.21 -31.59 -20.64
CA VAL A 153 -2.93 -30.52 -19.96
C VAL A 153 -3.74 -29.63 -20.92
N GLY A 154 -3.79 -29.97 -22.21
CA GLY A 154 -4.56 -29.26 -23.23
C GLY A 154 -3.91 -27.97 -23.72
N LEU A 155 -2.59 -27.86 -23.60
CA LEU A 155 -1.82 -26.74 -24.15
C LEU A 155 -1.16 -27.18 -25.48
N THR A 156 -0.93 -26.22 -26.36
CA THR A 156 -0.25 -26.45 -27.65
C THR A 156 0.79 -25.37 -27.81
N GLU A 157 2.03 -25.66 -27.39
CA GLU A 157 3.15 -24.74 -27.46
C GLU A 157 4.40 -25.47 -27.93
N GLU A 158 5.12 -24.88 -28.88
CA GLU A 158 6.46 -25.32 -29.22
C GLU A 158 7.43 -24.80 -28.16
N VAL A 159 8.14 -25.72 -27.50
CA VAL A 159 9.02 -25.38 -26.38
C VAL A 159 10.41 -25.98 -26.57
N LYS A 160 11.41 -25.26 -26.07
CA LYS A 160 12.82 -25.68 -26.10
C LYS A 160 13.30 -26.00 -24.69
N PRO A 161 13.24 -27.27 -24.25
CA PRO A 161 13.71 -27.66 -22.93
C PRO A 161 15.23 -27.53 -22.81
N VAL A 162 15.69 -27.13 -21.63
CA VAL A 162 17.13 -27.01 -21.32
C VAL A 162 17.41 -27.64 -19.96
N ARG A 163 18.30 -28.63 -19.91
CA ARG A 163 18.77 -29.20 -18.64
C ARG A 163 19.65 -28.23 -17.87
N LEU A 164 19.45 -28.17 -16.56
CA LEU A 164 20.16 -27.29 -15.63
C LEU A 164 21.33 -28.03 -14.95
N GLY A 165 22.51 -27.42 -14.97
CA GLY A 165 23.71 -27.93 -14.30
C GLY A 165 24.61 -28.80 -15.19
N LYS A 166 25.72 -29.26 -14.60
CA LYS A 166 26.72 -30.11 -15.26
C LYS A 166 26.26 -31.57 -15.26
N PHE A 167 26.42 -32.24 -16.39
CA PHE A 167 26.17 -33.68 -16.47
C PHE A 167 27.16 -34.42 -15.59
N ASP A 168 26.66 -35.40 -14.83
CA ASP A 168 27.45 -36.23 -13.95
C ASP A 168 27.09 -37.71 -14.18
N GLY A 169 27.79 -38.34 -15.13
CA GLY A 169 27.57 -39.74 -15.48
C GLY A 169 27.89 -40.74 -14.35
N SER A 170 28.53 -40.30 -13.26
CA SER A 170 28.77 -41.14 -12.08
C SER A 170 27.52 -41.33 -11.21
N LYS A 171 26.52 -40.45 -11.35
CA LYS A 171 25.30 -40.46 -10.54
C LYS A 171 24.09 -40.89 -11.37
N GLN A 172 23.97 -42.20 -11.63
CA GLN A 172 22.84 -42.79 -12.36
C GLN A 172 21.46 -42.39 -11.80
N HIS A 173 21.35 -42.07 -10.50
CA HIS A 173 20.09 -41.69 -9.86
C HIS A 173 19.86 -40.18 -9.71
N ARG A 174 20.73 -39.32 -10.24
CA ARG A 174 20.61 -37.86 -10.10
C ARG A 174 20.56 -37.17 -11.46
N SER A 175 19.45 -37.36 -12.16
CA SER A 175 19.22 -36.69 -13.43
C SER A 175 19.08 -35.17 -13.25
N ARG A 176 19.60 -34.41 -14.21
CA ARG A 176 19.53 -32.94 -14.17
C ARG A 176 18.09 -32.45 -14.34
N PRO A 177 17.67 -31.41 -13.60
CA PRO A 177 16.36 -30.79 -13.81
C PRO A 177 16.25 -30.19 -15.21
N ILE A 178 15.08 -30.26 -15.82
CA ILE A 178 14.77 -29.61 -17.10
C ILE A 178 14.06 -28.29 -16.83
N ARG A 179 14.56 -27.20 -17.41
CA ARG A 179 13.87 -25.92 -17.46
C ARG A 179 13.15 -25.78 -18.80
N VAL A 180 11.88 -25.43 -18.73
CA VAL A 180 11.02 -25.17 -19.89
C VAL A 180 10.50 -23.74 -19.77
N ARG A 181 10.53 -22.97 -20.85
CA ARG A 181 9.90 -21.63 -20.91
C ARG A 181 8.63 -21.74 -21.73
N LEU A 182 7.50 -21.38 -21.13
CA LEU A 182 6.19 -21.34 -21.78
C LEU A 182 5.88 -19.92 -22.27
N SER A 183 4.81 -19.78 -23.06
CA SER A 183 4.35 -18.49 -23.60
C SER A 183 3.95 -17.50 -22.50
N SER A 184 3.37 -18.01 -21.40
CA SER A 184 2.77 -17.19 -20.35
C SER A 184 2.82 -17.85 -18.97
N SER A 185 2.74 -17.04 -17.92
CA SER A 185 2.66 -17.54 -16.55
C SER A 185 1.37 -18.35 -16.32
N ASN A 186 0.27 -18.02 -17.01
CA ASN A 186 -0.97 -18.80 -16.91
C ASN A 186 -0.82 -20.22 -17.47
N ALA A 187 -0.03 -20.40 -18.54
CA ALA A 187 0.33 -21.73 -19.04
C ALA A 187 1.09 -22.54 -17.97
N VAL A 188 2.07 -21.91 -17.30
CA VAL A 188 2.82 -22.54 -16.18
C VAL A 188 1.86 -22.95 -15.06
N HIS A 189 0.97 -22.04 -14.64
CA HIS A 189 -0.03 -22.35 -13.62
C HIS A 189 -0.96 -23.49 -14.04
N THR A 190 -1.35 -23.56 -15.31
CA THR A 190 -2.21 -24.64 -15.84
C THR A 190 -1.51 -25.99 -15.73
N VAL A 191 -0.22 -26.08 -16.09
CA VAL A 191 0.58 -27.29 -15.89
C VAL A 191 0.65 -27.65 -14.41
N ILE A 192 0.99 -26.68 -13.54
CA ILE A 192 1.15 -26.92 -12.10
C ILE A 192 -0.15 -27.40 -11.42
N ARG A 193 -1.31 -26.81 -11.77
CA ARG A 193 -2.62 -27.25 -11.24
C ARG A 193 -2.94 -28.70 -11.61
N ASN A 194 -2.49 -29.14 -12.78
CA ASN A 194 -2.73 -30.47 -13.31
C ASN A 194 -1.62 -31.49 -13.02
N VAL A 195 -0.66 -31.19 -12.13
CA VAL A 195 0.45 -32.12 -11.79
C VAL A 195 -0.04 -33.48 -11.29
N LYS A 196 -1.18 -33.53 -10.58
CA LYS A 196 -1.77 -34.82 -10.18
C LYS A 196 -2.20 -35.67 -11.37
N LYS A 197 -2.76 -35.04 -12.42
CA LYS A 197 -3.14 -35.71 -13.68
C LYS A 197 -1.89 -36.20 -14.41
N ILE A 198 -0.83 -35.39 -14.44
CA ILE A 198 0.46 -35.76 -15.04
C ILE A 198 1.02 -37.01 -14.36
N ARG A 199 1.09 -37.02 -13.02
CA ARG A 199 1.60 -38.16 -12.24
C ARG A 199 0.71 -39.41 -12.26
N ALA A 200 -0.53 -39.31 -12.71
CA ALA A 200 -1.41 -40.46 -12.88
C ALA A 200 -1.01 -41.30 -14.11
N VAL A 201 -0.26 -40.73 -15.05
CA VAL A 201 0.31 -41.46 -16.19
C VAL A 201 1.55 -42.21 -15.71
N GLU A 202 1.63 -43.52 -15.99
CA GLU A 202 2.69 -44.41 -15.50
C GLU A 202 4.10 -43.89 -15.85
N THR A 203 4.28 -43.44 -17.09
CA THR A 203 5.54 -42.87 -17.61
C THR A 203 6.00 -41.62 -16.87
N PHE A 204 5.08 -40.87 -16.25
CA PHE A 204 5.34 -39.60 -15.59
C PHE A 204 5.16 -39.65 -14.06
N SER A 205 4.89 -40.84 -13.51
CA SER A 205 4.59 -41.05 -12.08
C SER A 205 5.71 -40.57 -11.15
N ALA A 206 6.98 -40.77 -11.55
CA ALA A 206 8.17 -40.34 -10.80
C ALA A 206 8.53 -38.86 -10.99
N LEU A 207 7.92 -38.18 -11.98
CA LEU A 207 8.24 -36.79 -12.29
C LEU A 207 7.74 -35.85 -11.21
N SER A 208 8.52 -34.80 -10.97
CA SER A 208 8.10 -33.68 -10.14
C SER A 208 8.18 -32.39 -10.91
N VAL A 209 7.09 -31.63 -10.92
CA VAL A 209 6.99 -30.37 -11.64
C VAL A 209 6.81 -29.24 -10.64
N SER A 210 7.57 -28.16 -10.81
CA SER A 210 7.55 -26.99 -9.93
C SER A 210 7.72 -25.70 -10.72
N PHE A 211 7.30 -24.59 -10.13
CA PHE A 211 7.71 -23.26 -10.55
C PHE A 211 9.23 -23.09 -10.45
N ASP A 212 9.80 -22.29 -11.36
CA ASP A 212 11.16 -21.77 -11.27
C ASP A 212 11.19 -20.62 -10.25
N ARG A 213 11.78 -20.88 -9.08
CA ARG A 213 11.79 -19.94 -7.95
C ARG A 213 13.13 -19.24 -7.85
N THR A 214 13.11 -17.99 -7.40
CA THR A 214 14.35 -17.25 -7.09
C THR A 214 15.10 -17.91 -5.92
N PRO A 215 16.42 -17.69 -5.79
CA PRO A 215 17.17 -18.15 -4.63
C PRO A 215 16.56 -17.69 -3.29
N ARG A 216 16.07 -16.45 -3.24
CA ARG A 216 15.39 -15.90 -2.06
C ARG A 216 14.12 -16.69 -1.71
N GLN A 217 13.28 -16.98 -2.70
CA GLN A 217 12.08 -17.81 -2.51
C GLN A 217 12.42 -19.25 -2.06
N LEU A 218 13.48 -19.85 -2.63
CA LEU A 218 13.94 -21.18 -2.25
C LEU A 218 14.44 -21.21 -0.81
N ASN A 219 15.26 -20.24 -0.41
CA ASN A 219 15.80 -20.14 0.94
C ASN A 219 14.69 -19.91 1.98
N PHE A 220 13.74 -19.03 1.68
CA PHE A 220 12.57 -18.82 2.54
C PHE A 220 11.72 -20.09 2.67
N TYR A 221 11.49 -20.81 1.57
CA TYR A 221 10.77 -22.09 1.64
C TYR A 221 11.52 -23.15 2.45
N LYS A 222 12.86 -23.20 2.34
CA LYS A 222 13.70 -24.10 3.14
C LYS A 222 13.58 -23.80 4.63
N SER A 223 13.68 -22.52 5.04
CA SER A 223 13.56 -22.14 6.45
C SER A 223 12.19 -22.52 7.02
N VAL A 224 11.11 -22.29 6.27
CA VAL A 224 9.75 -22.69 6.67
C VAL A 224 9.63 -24.23 6.76
N LYS A 225 10.31 -24.97 5.89
CA LYS A 225 10.33 -26.45 5.93
C LYS A 225 11.13 -26.98 7.11
N GLU A 226 12.26 -26.36 7.43
CA GLU A 226 13.06 -26.69 8.61
C GLU A 226 12.27 -26.43 9.89
N GLU A 227 11.60 -25.28 10.00
CA GLU A 227 10.71 -24.97 11.11
C GLU A 227 9.59 -26.01 11.26
N LEU A 228 8.93 -26.41 10.16
CA LEU A 228 7.91 -27.46 10.18
C LEU A 228 8.47 -28.78 10.71
N ASN A 229 9.67 -29.18 10.28
CA ASN A 229 10.30 -30.39 10.73
C ASN A 229 10.64 -30.33 12.23
N THR A 230 11.17 -29.21 12.71
CA THR A 230 11.45 -28.99 14.14
C THR A 230 10.18 -29.13 14.97
N ARG A 231 9.07 -28.50 14.54
CA ARG A 231 7.78 -28.61 15.24
C ARG A 231 7.23 -30.05 15.26
N ARG A 232 7.40 -30.79 14.16
CA ARG A 232 7.04 -32.21 14.09
C ARG A 232 7.87 -33.08 15.03
N LEU A 233 9.18 -32.82 15.12
CA LEU A 233 10.06 -33.50 16.07
C LEU A 233 9.67 -33.20 17.52
N ASN A 234 9.15 -32.00 17.78
CA ASN A 234 8.61 -31.59 19.09
C ASN A 234 7.19 -32.12 19.38
N GLY A 235 6.65 -33.00 18.53
CA GLY A 235 5.37 -33.69 18.75
C GLY A 235 4.15 -33.08 18.06
N GLU A 236 4.30 -31.98 17.31
CA GLU A 236 3.17 -31.39 16.56
C GLU A 236 2.92 -32.14 15.25
N THR A 237 1.88 -32.98 15.21
CA THR A 237 1.60 -33.88 14.07
C THR A 237 0.64 -33.32 13.03
N ASN A 238 -0.16 -32.32 13.40
CA ASN A 238 -1.25 -31.77 12.59
C ASN A 238 -0.84 -30.53 11.78
N LEU A 239 0.41 -30.45 11.32
CA LEU A 239 0.97 -29.28 10.61
C LEU A 239 1.31 -29.58 9.15
N GLN A 240 1.02 -28.61 8.26
CA GLN A 240 1.40 -28.64 6.85
C GLN A 240 1.78 -27.24 6.37
N ILE A 241 2.68 -27.14 5.40
CA ILE A 241 2.90 -25.88 4.67
C ILE A 241 1.76 -25.68 3.66
N LYS A 242 1.07 -24.55 3.75
CA LYS A 242 0.16 -24.05 2.72
C LYS A 242 0.57 -22.66 2.28
N TYR A 243 0.25 -22.30 1.05
CA TYR A 243 0.46 -20.96 0.53
C TYR A 243 -0.75 -20.09 0.86
N ARG A 244 -0.54 -18.95 1.52
CA ARG A 244 -1.55 -17.91 1.76
C ARG A 244 -1.07 -16.64 1.07
N ASN A 245 -1.86 -16.09 0.14
CA ASN A 245 -1.49 -14.91 -0.66
C ASN A 245 -0.10 -15.04 -1.31
N GLY A 246 0.24 -16.23 -1.80
CA GLY A 246 1.54 -16.51 -2.43
C GLY A 246 2.71 -16.75 -1.45
N ILE A 247 2.49 -16.67 -0.14
CA ILE A 247 3.53 -16.84 0.89
C ILE A 247 3.38 -18.22 1.55
N PRO A 248 4.44 -19.06 1.61
CA PRO A 248 4.38 -20.33 2.32
C PRO A 248 4.31 -20.09 3.83
N ALA A 249 3.32 -20.70 4.48
CA ALA A 249 3.11 -20.63 5.93
C ALA A 249 2.76 -22.01 6.49
N ILE A 250 3.21 -22.28 7.72
CA ILE A 250 2.81 -23.48 8.46
C ILE A 250 1.39 -23.28 8.99
N VAL A 251 0.49 -24.20 8.67
CA VAL A 251 -0.90 -24.18 9.12
C VAL A 251 -1.27 -25.49 9.79
N SER A 252 -2.13 -25.40 10.80
CA SER A 252 -2.76 -26.57 11.39
C SER A 252 -3.80 -27.15 10.45
N VAL A 253 -3.74 -28.45 10.24
CA VAL A 253 -4.72 -29.21 9.45
C VAL A 253 -5.62 -29.95 10.42
N PRO A 254 -6.96 -29.85 10.28
CA PRO A 254 -7.87 -30.65 11.10
C PRO A 254 -7.56 -32.13 10.91
N ILE A 255 -7.41 -32.86 12.01
CA ILE A 255 -7.36 -34.32 11.98
C ILE A 255 -8.74 -34.76 11.47
N ASN A 256 -8.79 -35.50 10.36
CA ASN A 256 -10.04 -35.93 9.71
C ASN A 256 -10.97 -36.55 10.75
N GLY A 257 -12.02 -35.80 11.12
CA GLY A 257 -12.94 -36.10 12.22
C GLY A 257 -13.82 -34.90 12.63
N ALA A 258 -13.36 -33.66 12.45
CA ALA A 258 -14.17 -32.47 12.72
C ALA A 258 -14.49 -31.69 11.43
N LYS A 259 -15.71 -31.84 10.93
CA LYS A 259 -16.28 -30.94 9.92
C LYS A 259 -16.53 -29.58 10.57
N ASN A 260 -15.66 -28.60 10.36
CA ASN A 260 -15.96 -27.22 10.71
C ASN A 260 -16.79 -26.58 9.60
N ASN A 261 -18.11 -26.57 9.79
CA ASN A 261 -19.01 -25.66 9.11
C ASN A 261 -18.72 -24.25 9.64
N ASN A 262 -17.99 -23.44 8.88
CA ASN A 262 -18.08 -21.98 9.01
C ASN A 262 -17.84 -21.37 7.63
N THR A 263 -18.90 -21.46 6.82
CA THR A 263 -19.11 -20.58 5.67
C THR A 263 -19.53 -19.24 6.24
N ILE A 264 -18.63 -18.26 6.28
CA ILE A 264 -19.02 -16.86 6.41
C ILE A 264 -19.02 -16.28 5.00
N THR A 265 -20.22 -16.22 4.43
CA THR A 265 -20.57 -15.31 3.34
C THR A 265 -20.38 -13.88 3.82
N VAL A 266 -19.62 -13.08 3.08
CA VAL A 266 -19.75 -11.62 3.10
C VAL A 266 -19.84 -11.16 1.65
N ASN A 267 -20.88 -10.36 1.42
CA ASN A 267 -21.40 -9.85 0.15
C ASN A 267 -20.36 -9.24 -0.79
#